data_AF-A0A497G1L0-F1
#
_entry.id   AF-A0A497G1L0-F1
#
_cell.length_a   1.000
_cell.length_b   1.000
_cell.length_c   1.000
_cell.angle_alpha   90.00
_cell.angle_beta   90.00
_cell.angle_gamma   90.00
#
_symmetry.space_group_name_H-M   'P 1'
#
loop_
_entity.id
_entity.type
_entity.pdbx_description
1 polymer ?
#
loop_
_entity_poly.entity_id
_entity_poly.type
_entity_poly.pdbx_seq_one_letter_code
_entity_poly.pdbx_strand_id
1 'polypeptide(L)' 'MDLSEERVRVVKSAAVSVLNRKRRNLRVEATTDLRGAVEGADLVIYTIRVGGLEALEARVKASPAQCST' A
#
# COMPACT_ATOMS: atom_id res chain seq x y z
N MET A 1 -5.66 -1.11 2.90
CA MET A 1 -5.86 -2.44 2.30
C MET A 1 -4.57 -2.86 1.65
N ASP A 2 -4.20 -4.13 1.77
CA ASP A 2 -3.07 -4.76 1.08
C ASP A 2 -3.34 -6.27 1.07
N LEU A 3 -2.78 -7.02 0.11
CA LEU A 3 -2.94 -8.48 0.02
C LEU A 3 -2.23 -9.25 1.15
N SER A 4 -1.20 -8.66 1.77
CA SER A 4 -0.46 -9.33 2.87
C SER A 4 -1.02 -8.96 4.24
N GLU A 5 -1.66 -9.93 4.90
CA GLU A 5 -2.19 -9.76 6.26
C GLU A 5 -1.17 -9.20 7.25
N GLU A 6 0.07 -9.71 7.20
CA GLU A 6 1.17 -9.26 8.06
C GLU A 6 1.46 -7.78 7.84
N ARG A 7 1.64 -7.35 6.57
CA ARG A 7 1.90 -5.95 6.26
C ARG A 7 0.76 -5.05 6.72
N VAL A 8 -0.50 -5.42 6.46
CA VAL A 8 -1.64 -4.60 6.87
C VAL A 8 -1.72 -4.48 8.40
N ARG A 9 -1.38 -5.55 9.13
CA ARG A 9 -1.35 -5.55 10.60
C ARG A 9 -0.30 -4.60 11.16
N VAL A 10 0.93 -4.66 10.62
CA VAL A 10 2.04 -3.78 11.03
C VAL A 10 1.71 -2.31 10.75
N VAL A 11 1.23 -2.01 9.55
CA VAL A 11 0.88 -0.64 9.15
C VAL A 11 -0.29 -0.10 9.99
N LYS A 12 -1.32 -0.92 10.28
CA LYS A 12 -2.42 -0.53 11.18
C LYS A 12 -1.88 -0.13 12.57
N SER A 13 -1.01 -0.94 13.15
CA SER A 13 -0.41 -0.67 14.47
C SER A 13 0.36 0.65 14.47
N ALA A 14 1.18 0.89 13.44
CA ALA A 14 1.90 2.14 13.28
C ALA A 14 0.96 3.35 13.13
N ALA A 15 -0.08 3.24 12.30
CA ALA A 15 -1.06 4.30 12.11
C ALA A 15 -1.80 4.64 13.41
N VAL A 16 -2.27 3.63 14.16
CA VAL A 16 -2.94 3.82 15.45
C VAL A 16 -2.00 4.50 16.47
N SER A 17 -0.73 4.10 16.52
CA SER A 17 0.26 4.73 17.39
C SER A 17 0.44 6.22 17.09
N VAL A 18 0.47 6.60 15.81
CA VAL A 18 0.54 8.01 15.38
C VAL A 18 -0.72 8.78 15.79
N LEU A 19 -1.90 8.20 15.62
CA LEU A 19 -3.17 8.85 15.99
C LEU A 19 -3.28 9.08 17.49
N ASN A 20 -2.90 8.09 18.30
CA ASN A 20 -2.88 8.18 19.75
C ASN A 20 -1.96 9.31 20.23
N ARG A 21 -0.74 9.41 19.66
CA ARG A 21 0.20 10.49 19.97
C ARG A 21 -0.34 11.87 19.60
N LYS A 22 -1.06 11.97 18.50
CA LYS A 22 -1.66 13.24 18.02
C LYS A 22 -3.02 13.55 18.67
N ARG A 23 -3.51 12.70 19.59
CA ARG A 23 -4.85 12.81 20.24
C ARG A 23 -5.97 13.03 19.23
N ARG A 24 -5.89 12.35 18.07
CA ARG A 24 -6.92 12.43 17.02
C ARG A 24 -7.92 11.29 17.20
N ASN A 25 -9.21 11.64 17.22
CA ASN A 25 -10.29 10.66 17.26
C ASN A 25 -10.65 10.21 15.84
N LEU A 26 -9.79 9.38 15.25
CA LEU A 26 -10.01 8.79 13.92
C LEU A 26 -10.04 7.26 14.03
N ARG A 27 -10.93 6.62 13.27
CA ARG A 27 -11.02 5.17 13.17
C ARG A 27 -10.08 4.68 12.07
N VAL A 28 -9.31 3.63 12.37
CA VAL A 28 -8.42 2.97 11.39
C VAL A 28 -8.82 1.51 11.25
N GLU A 29 -9.11 1.12 10.02
CA GLU A 29 -9.42 -0.25 9.65
C GLU A 29 -8.40 -0.80 8.67
N ALA A 30 -8.26 -2.12 8.68
CA ALA A 30 -7.33 -2.83 7.82
C ALA A 30 -8.04 -4.08 7.30
N THR A 31 -7.90 -4.33 6.01
CA THR A 31 -8.52 -5.47 5.33
C THR A 31 -7.61 -5.91 4.18
N THR A 32 -7.71 -7.19 3.83
CA THR A 32 -7.15 -7.79 2.62
C THR A 32 -8.16 -7.85 1.47
N ASP A 33 -9.44 -7.57 1.75
CA ASP A 33 -10.51 -7.48 0.76
C ASP A 33 -10.54 -6.08 0.11
N LEU A 34 -10.39 -6.05 -1.21
CA LEU A 34 -10.47 -4.81 -1.99
C LEU A 34 -11.88 -4.25 -2.02
N ARG A 35 -12.90 -5.11 -2.15
CA ARG A 35 -14.28 -4.64 -2.32
C ARG A 35 -14.74 -3.89 -1.07
N GLY A 36 -14.58 -4.49 0.10
CA GLY A 36 -14.90 -3.85 1.37
C GLY A 36 -14.06 -2.60 1.69
N ALA A 37 -12.88 -2.43 1.06
CA ALA A 37 -12.08 -1.22 1.22
C ALA A 37 -12.53 -0.05 0.33
N VAL A 38 -13.25 -0.33 -0.76
CA VAL A 38 -13.68 0.66 -1.77
C VAL A 38 -15.15 1.00 -1.64
N GLU A 39 -15.97 0.04 -1.21
CA GLU A 39 -17.41 0.21 -1.08
C GLU A 39 -17.75 1.33 -0.09
N GLY A 40 -18.48 2.35 -0.58
CA GLY A 40 -18.87 3.51 0.22
C GLY A 40 -17.76 4.53 0.52
N ALA A 41 -16.55 4.37 -0.06
CA ALA A 41 -15.47 5.33 0.12
C ALA A 41 -15.71 6.59 -0.73
N ASP A 42 -15.65 7.78 -0.11
CA ASP A 42 -15.68 9.07 -0.83
C ASP A 42 -14.41 9.30 -1.65
N LEU A 43 -13.27 8.77 -1.17
CA LEU A 43 -11.96 8.86 -1.80
C LEU A 43 -11.22 7.52 -1.70
N VAL A 44 -10.62 7.11 -2.81
CA VAL A 44 -9.74 5.95 -2.87
C VAL A 44 -8.33 6.41 -3.27
N ILE A 45 -7.35 6.14 -2.40
CA ILE A 45 -5.92 6.37 -2.69
C ILE A 45 -5.28 5.02 -3.01
N TYR A 46 -4.78 4.85 -4.24
CA TYR A 46 -4.08 3.64 -4.63
C TYR A 46 -2.56 3.86 -4.61
N THR A 47 -1.84 2.96 -3.94
CA THR A 47 -0.36 2.93 -3.89
C THR A 47 0.19 1.54 -4.17
N ILE A 48 -0.60 0.70 -4.83
CA ILE A 48 -0.31 -0.71 -5.09
C ILE A 48 0.85 -0.82 -6.08
N ARG A 49 1.82 -1.68 -5.75
CA ARG A 49 2.89 -2.11 -6.67
C ARG A 49 2.73 -3.59 -6.98
N VAL A 50 2.13 -3.89 -8.13
CA VAL A 50 1.94 -5.27 -8.58
C VAL A 50 3.31 -5.89 -8.86
N GLY A 51 3.57 -7.06 -8.26
CA GLY A 51 4.86 -7.74 -8.38
C GLY A 51 5.97 -7.17 -7.49
N GLY A 52 5.68 -6.20 -6.64
CA GLY A 52 6.64 -5.68 -5.66
C GLY A 52 7.82 -4.92 -6.26
N LEU A 53 8.90 -4.82 -5.50
CA LEU A 53 10.15 -4.21 -5.96
C LEU A 53 10.89 -5.15 -6.92
N GLU A 54 10.70 -6.44 -6.75
CA GLU A 54 11.31 -7.51 -7.53
C GLU A 54 10.89 -7.41 -9.00
N ALA A 55 9.60 -7.18 -9.27
CA ALA A 55 9.13 -6.94 -10.63
C ALA A 55 9.68 -5.63 -11.22
N LEU A 56 9.86 -4.61 -10.39
CA LEU A 56 10.49 -3.36 -10.84
C LEU A 56 11.96 -3.60 -11.20
N GLU A 57 12.72 -4.30 -10.36
CA GLU A 57 14.11 -4.66 -10.62
C GLU A 57 14.27 -5.53 -11.87
N ALA A 58 13.41 -6.55 -12.02
CA ALA A 58 13.40 -7.40 -13.20
C ALA A 58 13.16 -6.57 -14.47
N ARG A 59 12.21 -5.64 -14.42
CA ARG A 59 11.92 -4.73 -15.53
C ARG A 59 13.10 -3.81 -15.86
N VAL A 60 13.77 -3.27 -14.85
CA VAL A 60 14.96 -2.43 -15.04
C VAL A 60 16.10 -3.23 -15.68
N LYS A 61 16.35 -4.46 -15.20
CA LYS A 61 17.39 -5.35 -15.76
C LYS A 61 17.07 -5.82 -17.18
N ALA A 62 15.80 -6.02 -17.50
CA ALA A 62 15.35 -6.47 -18.81
C ALA A 62 15.28 -5.34 -19.86
N SER A 63 15.38 -4.07 -19.45
CA SER A 63 15.38 -2.94 -20.39
C SER A 63 16.74 -2.89 -21.10
N PRO A 64 16.82 -3.14 -22.43
CA PRO A 64 18.04 -2.87 -23.17
C PRO A 64 18.36 -1.38 -23.03
N ALA A 65 19.64 -1.05 -22.85
CA ALA A 65 20.10 0.33 -22.83
C ALA A 65 19.77 0.98 -24.18
N GLN A 66 18.65 1.69 -24.27
CA GLN A 66 18.36 2.59 -25.38
C GLN A 66 19.21 3.86 -25.17
N CYS A 67 20.49 3.75 -25.49
CA CYS A 67 21.32 4.89 -25.87
C CYS A 67 21.84 4.62 -27.28
N SER A 68 20.99 4.89 -28.26
CA SER A 68 21.42 5.22 -29.62
C SER A 68 21.78 6.70 -29.64
N THR A 69 23.08 7.00 -29.73
CA THR A 69 23.62 8.30 -30.16
C THR A 69 24.45 8.05 -31.41
#